data_AF-A0A1F3VGC1-F1
#
_entry.id   AF-A0A1F3VGC1-F1
#
_cell.length_a   1.000
_cell.length_b   1.000
_cell.length_c   1.000
_cell.angle_alpha   90.00
_cell.angle_beta   90.00
_cell.angle_gamma   90.00
#
_symmetry.space_group_name_H-M   'P 1'
#
loop_
_entity.id
_entity.type
_entity.pdbx_description
1 polymer ?
#
loop_
_entity_poly.entity_id
_entity_poly.type
_entity_poly.pdbx_seq_one_letter_code
_entity_poly.pdbx_strand_id
1 'polypeptide(L)'
;MRSLIVFFILFSSLISASSNVSVEADFIVQFNKIERPTDNQQRQLYNDLGKSVGLLEKKFSRPLLVAIINVYSKLFVVNLAHFHLEPFVPYYLKNKAVVDEVLKATLPRASQDEFYFRLQLAIGEHLRGNG
;
A
#
# COMPACT_ATOMS: atom_id res chain seq x y z
N MET A 1 -62.47 16.57 -19.44
CA MET A 1 -62.46 16.23 -18.00
C MET A 1 -61.30 15.28 -17.72
N ARG A 2 -60.67 15.45 -16.55
CA ARG A 2 -59.58 14.68 -15.92
C ARG A 2 -58.15 15.16 -16.23
N SER A 3 -57.75 16.09 -15.38
CA SER A 3 -56.37 16.41 -14.98
C SER A 3 -55.64 15.17 -14.45
N LEU A 4 -54.34 15.06 -14.73
CA LEU A 4 -53.39 14.49 -13.78
C LEU A 4 -52.02 15.16 -14.00
N ILE A 5 -51.68 16.06 -13.08
CA ILE A 5 -50.35 16.64 -12.93
C ILE A 5 -49.50 15.58 -12.23
N VAL A 6 -48.46 15.09 -12.90
CA VAL A 6 -47.42 14.25 -12.26
C VAL A 6 -46.19 15.13 -12.07
N PHE A 7 -46.01 15.55 -10.82
CA PHE A 7 -44.73 16.01 -10.28
C PHE A 7 -43.78 14.80 -10.26
N PHE A 8 -42.64 14.88 -10.94
CA PHE A 8 -41.50 14.03 -10.60
C PHE A 8 -40.26 14.90 -10.42
N ILE A 9 -39.75 14.83 -9.20
CA ILE A 9 -38.73 15.67 -8.61
C ILE A 9 -37.39 15.38 -9.29
N LEU A 10 -36.73 16.44 -9.74
CA LEU A 10 -35.31 16.49 -10.07
C LEU A 10 -34.50 15.93 -8.89
N PHE A 11 -33.92 14.75 -9.06
CA PHE A 11 -32.83 14.29 -8.20
C PHE A 11 -31.51 14.42 -8.96
N SER A 12 -31.03 15.66 -9.01
CA SER A 12 -29.63 15.99 -9.29
C SER A 12 -28.77 15.44 -8.15
N SER A 13 -28.31 14.19 -8.27
CA SER A 13 -27.20 13.72 -7.45
C SER A 13 -25.95 13.71 -8.33
N LEU A 14 -25.16 14.77 -8.17
CA LEU A 14 -23.76 14.82 -8.55
C LEU A 14 -23.08 13.54 -8.03
N ILE A 15 -22.67 12.67 -8.95
CA ILE A 15 -21.60 11.70 -8.66
C ILE A 15 -20.29 12.48 -8.80
N SER A 16 -19.99 13.32 -7.81
CA SER A 16 -18.64 13.84 -7.58
C SER A 16 -17.96 12.94 -6.58
N ALA A 17 -17.51 11.77 -7.04
CA ALA A 17 -16.69 10.85 -6.27
C ALA A 17 -15.61 10.23 -7.17
N SER A 18 -14.69 11.06 -7.68
CA SER A 18 -13.56 10.54 -8.48
C SER A 18 -12.24 11.30 -8.34
N SER A 19 -12.05 12.13 -7.31
CA SER A 19 -10.83 12.95 -7.18
C SER A 19 -9.87 12.57 -6.04
N ASN A 20 -10.26 11.71 -5.09
CA ASN A 20 -9.36 11.36 -3.97
C ASN A 20 -8.52 10.10 -4.20
N VAL A 21 -8.91 9.23 -5.14
CA VAL A 21 -8.17 7.99 -5.41
C VAL A 21 -6.92 8.25 -6.27
N SER A 22 -6.93 9.29 -7.13
CA SER A 22 -5.80 9.57 -8.01
C SER A 22 -4.60 10.16 -7.26
N VAL A 23 -4.84 11.00 -6.25
CA VAL A 23 -3.76 11.63 -5.45
C VAL A 23 -3.06 10.62 -4.54
N GLU A 24 -3.76 9.58 -4.07
CA GLU A 24 -3.24 8.58 -3.13
C GLU A 24 -2.37 7.50 -3.81
N ALA A 25 -2.56 7.24 -5.11
CA ALA A 25 -1.74 6.31 -5.87
C ALA A 25 -0.48 6.96 -6.50
N ASP A 26 -0.55 8.25 -6.84
CA ASP A 26 0.55 9.00 -7.46
C ASP A 26 1.80 9.12 -6.56
N PHE A 27 1.64 9.03 -5.24
CA PHE A 27 2.74 9.15 -4.27
C PHE A 27 3.77 8.01 -4.36
N ILE A 28 3.36 6.84 -4.86
CA ILE A 28 4.17 5.60 -4.87
C ILE A 28 4.90 5.42 -6.23
N VAL A 29 4.59 6.26 -7.23
CA VAL A 29 5.03 6.10 -8.63
C VAL A 29 6.51 6.47 -8.88
N GLN A 30 7.22 7.07 -7.93
CA GLN A 30 8.58 7.56 -8.20
C GLN A 30 9.71 6.51 -8.14
N PHE A 31 9.46 5.28 -7.70
CA PHE A 31 10.49 4.22 -7.68
C PHE A 31 10.53 3.40 -8.98
N ASN A 32 10.70 4.09 -10.11
CA ASN A 32 10.96 3.45 -11.40
C ASN A 32 12.44 3.45 -11.81
N LYS A 33 13.34 4.00 -10.98
CA LYS A 33 14.78 3.92 -11.24
C LYS A 33 15.39 2.73 -10.48
N ILE A 34 16.12 1.90 -11.21
CA ILE A 34 16.87 0.71 -10.73
C ILE A 34 18.11 1.12 -9.89
N GLU A 35 18.29 2.42 -9.64
CA GLU A 35 19.40 2.95 -8.87
C GLU A 35 19.09 2.89 -7.38
N ARG A 36 20.09 2.53 -6.58
CA ARG A 36 20.00 2.55 -5.12
C ARG A 36 19.69 3.99 -4.66
N PRO A 37 18.63 4.22 -3.87
CA PRO A 37 18.33 5.55 -3.36
C PRO A 37 19.46 6.04 -2.44
N THR A 38 19.72 7.35 -2.47
CA THR A 38 20.56 8.02 -1.46
C THR A 38 19.93 7.89 -0.08
N ASP A 39 20.71 8.04 0.99
CA ASP A 39 20.21 7.93 2.37
C ASP A 39 19.02 8.87 2.65
N ASN A 40 19.03 10.09 2.09
CA ASN A 40 17.94 11.04 2.21
C ASN A 40 16.67 10.58 1.47
N GLN A 41 16.81 10.08 0.24
CA GLN A 41 15.68 9.51 -0.51
C GLN A 41 15.12 8.26 0.16
N GLN A 42 15.99 7.43 0.73
CA GLN A 42 15.62 6.24 1.46
C GLN A 42 14.80 6.59 2.70
N ARG A 43 15.25 7.58 3.49
CA ARG A 43 14.51 8.07 4.66
C ARG A 43 13.15 8.65 4.30
N GLN A 44 13.08 9.45 3.23
CA GLN A 44 11.82 10.02 2.77
C GLN A 44 10.84 8.92 2.34
N LEU A 45 11.32 7.95 1.59
CA LEU A 45 10.54 6.79 1.17
C LEU A 45 9.96 6.02 2.36
N TYR A 46 10.74 5.76 3.41
CA TYR A 46 10.22 5.07 4.58
C TYR A 46 9.18 5.88 5.35
N ASN A 47 9.38 7.20 5.46
CA ASN A 47 8.36 8.08 6.03
C ASN A 47 7.05 8.00 5.23
N ASP A 48 7.12 7.97 3.91
CA ASP A 48 5.95 7.93 3.04
C ASP A 48 5.28 6.54 3.04
N LEU A 49 6.07 5.46 3.12
CA LEU A 49 5.56 4.11 3.35
C LEU A 49 4.84 4.00 4.70
N GLY A 50 5.44 4.54 5.78
CA GLY A 50 4.82 4.56 7.10
C GLY A 50 3.48 5.31 7.12
N LYS A 51 3.40 6.48 6.47
CA LYS A 51 2.13 7.20 6.28
C LYS A 51 1.12 6.38 5.50
N SER A 52 1.55 5.72 4.42
CA SER A 52 0.68 4.89 3.58
C SER A 52 0.12 3.69 4.34
N VAL A 53 0.93 3.03 5.16
CA VAL A 53 0.47 1.96 6.05
C VAL A 53 -0.51 2.50 7.10
N GLY A 54 -0.23 3.67 7.70
CA GLY A 54 -1.14 4.32 8.64
C GLY A 54 -2.50 4.69 8.00
N LEU A 55 -2.52 5.07 6.72
CA LEU A 55 -3.78 5.27 5.98
C LEU A 55 -4.51 3.93 5.77
N LEU A 56 -3.78 2.89 5.39
CA LEU A 56 -4.32 1.55 5.20
C LEU A 56 -4.93 0.97 6.50
N GLU A 57 -4.34 1.28 7.66
CA GLU A 57 -4.87 0.92 8.98
C GLU A 57 -6.19 1.63 9.31
N LYS A 58 -6.30 2.92 8.96
CA LYS A 58 -7.51 3.72 9.19
C LYS A 58 -8.65 3.29 8.27
N LYS A 59 -8.33 2.96 7.02
CA LYS A 59 -9.30 2.55 6.01
C LYS A 59 -8.63 1.61 5.02
N PHE A 60 -9.10 0.35 5.01
CA PHE A 60 -8.61 -0.64 4.07
C PHE A 60 -8.82 -0.18 2.62
N SER A 61 -7.77 -0.28 1.82
CA SER A 61 -7.74 -0.01 0.39
C SER A 61 -6.85 -1.04 -0.29
N ARG A 62 -7.46 -1.99 -1.01
CA ARG A 62 -6.71 -3.01 -1.76
C ARG A 62 -5.71 -2.39 -2.76
N PRO A 63 -6.06 -1.35 -3.55
CA PRO A 63 -5.10 -0.70 -4.43
C PRO A 63 -3.89 -0.13 -3.70
N LEU A 64 -4.09 0.47 -2.52
CA LEU A 64 -3.00 0.99 -1.69
C LEU A 64 -2.10 -0.13 -1.16
N LEU A 65 -2.69 -1.24 -0.69
CA LEU A 65 -1.93 -2.40 -0.24
C LEU A 65 -1.07 -3.00 -1.38
N VAL A 66 -1.63 -3.11 -2.60
CA VAL A 66 -0.90 -3.54 -3.79
C VAL A 66 0.27 -2.60 -4.09
N ALA A 67 0.05 -1.29 -3.99
CA ALA A 67 1.06 -0.27 -4.24
C ALA A 67 2.23 -0.35 -3.23
N ILE A 68 1.92 -0.51 -1.93
CA ILE A 68 2.90 -0.71 -0.86
C ILE A 68 3.74 -1.97 -1.11
N ILE A 69 3.09 -3.10 -1.42
CA ILE A 69 3.76 -4.37 -1.72
C ILE A 69 4.73 -4.23 -2.90
N ASN A 70 4.29 -3.57 -3.98
CA ASN A 70 5.12 -3.35 -5.16
C ASN A 70 6.35 -2.48 -4.85
N VAL A 71 6.21 -1.43 -4.04
CA VAL A 71 7.37 -0.60 -3.67
C VAL A 71 8.36 -1.36 -2.81
N TYR A 72 7.92 -2.10 -1.80
CA TYR A 72 8.83 -2.95 -1.04
C TYR A 72 9.55 -3.97 -1.93
N SER A 73 8.82 -4.64 -2.82
CA SER A 73 9.42 -5.61 -3.75
C SER A 73 10.48 -4.97 -4.65
N LYS A 74 10.22 -3.77 -5.19
CA LYS A 74 11.22 -3.01 -5.97
C LYS A 74 12.43 -2.60 -5.13
N LEU A 75 12.21 -2.20 -3.88
CA LEU A 75 13.30 -1.80 -2.98
C LEU A 75 14.25 -2.95 -2.68
N PHE A 76 13.73 -4.17 -2.54
CA PHE A 76 14.55 -5.34 -2.28
C PHE A 76 15.55 -5.60 -3.40
N VAL A 77 15.22 -5.25 -4.65
CA VAL A 77 16.12 -5.40 -5.80
C VAL A 77 17.30 -4.42 -5.73
N VAL A 78 17.06 -3.18 -5.29
CA VAL A 78 18.07 -2.11 -5.31
C VAL A 78 18.83 -1.95 -3.99
N ASN A 79 18.31 -2.50 -2.89
CA ASN A 79 18.91 -2.39 -1.55
C ASN A 79 18.84 -3.73 -0.79
N LEU A 80 19.61 -4.70 -1.27
CA LEU A 80 19.63 -6.07 -0.75
C LEU A 80 20.00 -6.18 0.74
N ALA A 81 20.74 -5.20 1.28
CA ALA A 81 21.27 -5.23 2.65
C ALA A 81 20.31 -4.68 3.71
N HIS A 82 19.16 -4.13 3.32
CA HIS A 82 18.29 -3.39 4.25
C HIS A 82 16.85 -3.89 4.19
N PHE A 83 16.29 -4.23 5.35
CA PHE A 83 15.06 -5.01 5.52
C PHE A 83 13.89 -4.19 6.08
N HIS A 84 13.83 -2.89 5.77
CA HIS A 84 12.97 -1.88 6.43
C HIS A 84 11.45 -2.07 6.29
N LEU A 85 10.94 -3.23 6.68
CA LEU A 85 9.54 -3.60 6.69
C LEU A 85 8.91 -3.28 8.04
N GLU A 86 9.65 -2.72 9.00
CA GLU A 86 9.17 -2.42 10.36
C GLU A 86 7.87 -1.60 10.35
N PRO A 87 7.70 -0.56 9.48
CA PRO A 87 6.43 0.16 9.41
C PRO A 87 5.25 -0.69 8.94
N PHE A 88 5.51 -1.77 8.20
CA PHE A 88 4.50 -2.67 7.65
C PHE A 88 4.20 -3.88 8.53
N VAL A 89 5.15 -4.29 9.39
CA VAL A 89 5.02 -5.48 10.25
C VAL A 89 3.75 -5.46 11.11
N PRO A 90 3.40 -4.38 11.85
CA PRO A 90 2.18 -4.35 12.65
C PRO A 90 0.91 -4.59 11.83
N TYR A 91 0.83 -3.95 10.65
CA TYR A 91 -0.28 -4.12 9.73
C TYR A 91 -0.38 -5.56 9.23
N TYR A 92 0.74 -6.16 8.85
CA TYR A 92 0.80 -7.56 8.41
C TYR A 92 0.34 -8.52 9.51
N LEU A 93 0.85 -8.37 10.74
CA LEU A 93 0.48 -9.25 11.86
C LEU A 93 -1.03 -9.22 12.12
N LYS A 94 -1.65 -8.05 12.02
CA LYS A 94 -3.10 -7.88 12.20
C LYS A 94 -3.93 -8.40 11.02
N ASN A 95 -3.42 -8.31 9.80
CA ASN A 95 -4.18 -8.56 8.56
C ASN A 95 -3.57 -9.68 7.69
N LYS A 96 -2.86 -10.63 8.30
CA LYS A 96 -2.02 -11.63 7.62
C LYS A 96 -2.69 -12.29 6.43
N ALA A 97 -3.91 -12.79 6.60
CA ALA A 97 -4.63 -13.52 5.55
C ALA A 97 -4.88 -12.65 4.30
N VAL A 98 -5.27 -11.38 4.50
CA VAL A 98 -5.52 -10.44 3.40
C VAL A 98 -4.21 -10.06 2.71
N VAL A 99 -3.15 -9.81 3.47
CA VAL A 99 -1.85 -9.48 2.91
C VAL A 99 -1.27 -10.66 2.12
N ASP A 100 -1.39 -11.88 2.64
CA ASP A 100 -0.95 -13.11 1.94
C ASP A 100 -1.67 -13.31 0.62
N GLU A 101 -2.98 -13.09 0.60
CA GLU A 101 -3.80 -13.18 -0.60
C GLU A 101 -3.36 -12.15 -1.64
N VAL A 102 -3.17 -10.90 -1.22
CA VAL A 102 -2.73 -9.82 -2.12
C VAL A 102 -1.30 -10.05 -2.61
N LEU A 103 -0.37 -10.48 -1.76
CA LEU A 103 1.00 -10.82 -2.17
C LEU A 103 1.01 -11.87 -3.28
N LYS A 104 0.27 -12.96 -3.09
CA LYS A 104 0.15 -14.06 -4.06
C LYS A 104 -0.45 -13.63 -5.38
N ALA A 105 -1.43 -12.72 -5.34
CA ALA A 105 -2.07 -12.17 -6.53
C ALA A 105 -1.24 -11.09 -7.24
N THR A 106 -0.32 -10.43 -6.54
CA THR A 106 0.40 -9.24 -7.05
C THR A 106 1.78 -9.58 -7.61
N LEU A 107 2.54 -10.44 -6.92
CA LEU A 107 3.96 -10.67 -7.22
C LEU A 107 4.15 -12.02 -7.92
N PRO A 108 5.19 -12.18 -8.78
CA PRO A 108 5.60 -13.50 -9.25
C PRO A 108 6.19 -14.31 -8.09
N ARG A 109 6.20 -15.65 -8.21
CA ARG A 109 6.55 -16.55 -7.09
C ARG A 109 7.90 -16.25 -6.44
N ALA A 110 8.95 -16.00 -7.24
CA ALA A 110 10.28 -15.67 -6.70
C ALA A 110 10.27 -14.38 -5.85
N SER A 111 9.54 -13.35 -6.28
CA SER A 111 9.39 -12.11 -5.52
C SER A 111 8.51 -12.28 -4.30
N GLN A 112 7.53 -13.19 -4.31
CA GLN A 112 6.77 -13.55 -3.11
C GLN A 112 7.70 -14.20 -2.06
N ASP A 113 8.51 -15.17 -2.47
CA ASP A 113 9.42 -15.89 -1.58
C ASP A 113 10.43 -14.93 -0.94
N GLU A 114 11.01 -14.01 -1.72
CA GLU A 114 11.89 -12.94 -1.21
C GLU A 114 11.15 -12.01 -0.23
N PHE A 115 9.92 -11.61 -0.55
CA PHE A 115 9.12 -10.77 0.34
C PHE A 115 8.87 -11.46 1.68
N TYR A 116 8.46 -12.73 1.65
CA TYR A 116 8.22 -13.52 2.85
C TYR A 116 9.48 -13.72 3.68
N PHE A 117 10.62 -13.98 3.04
CA PHE A 117 11.91 -14.09 3.71
C PHE A 117 12.23 -12.80 4.48
N ARG A 118 12.14 -11.63 3.83
CA ARG A 118 12.41 -10.34 4.48
C ARG A 118 11.40 -10.00 5.57
N LEU A 119 10.13 -10.34 5.35
CA LEU A 119 9.08 -10.12 6.34
C LEU A 119 9.30 -10.97 7.58
N GLN A 120 9.76 -12.22 7.43
CA GLN A 120 10.11 -13.07 8.56
C GLN A 120 11.29 -12.51 9.36
N LEU A 121 12.32 -11.98 8.69
CA LEU A 121 13.44 -11.30 9.37
C LEU A 121 12.96 -10.09 10.16
N ALA A 122 12.19 -9.20 9.52
CA ALA A 122 11.67 -7.99 10.17
C ALA A 122 10.74 -8.30 11.36
N ILE A 123 9.90 -9.35 11.25
CA ILE A 123 9.10 -9.83 12.39
C ILE A 123 10.00 -10.31 13.53
N GLY A 124 11.07 -11.03 13.21
CA GLY A 124 12.06 -11.47 14.20
C GLY A 124 12.73 -10.31 14.93
N GLU A 125 13.06 -9.22 14.22
CA GLU A 125 13.63 -8.01 14.81
C GLU A 125 12.61 -7.23 15.65
N HIS A 126 11.39 -7.08 15.15
CA HIS A 126 10.28 -6.44 15.86
C HIS A 126 9.98 -7.14 17.19
N LEU A 127 9.90 -8.47 17.21
CA LEU A 127 9.65 -9.25 18.42
C LEU A 127 10.81 -9.22 19.42
N ARG A 128 12.04 -8.94 18.97
CA ARG A 128 13.22 -8.77 19.84
C ARG A 128 13.33 -7.37 20.43
N GLY A 129 12.46 -6.43 20.03
CA GLY A 129 12.52 -5.03 20.44
C GLY A 129 13.63 -4.22 19.75
N ASN A 130 14.12 -4.71 18.60
CA ASN A 130 15.19 -4.08 17.82
C ASN A 130 14.68 -3.34 16.57
N GLY A 131 13.35 -3.26 16.38
CA GLY A 131 12.70 -2.62 15.24
C GLY A 131 12.09 -1.26 15.57
#